data_AF-A0A7F8R4E1-F1
#
_entry.id   AF-A0A7F8R4E1-F1
#
_cell.length_a   1.000
_cell.length_b   1.000
_cell.length_c   1.000
_cell.angle_alpha   90.00
_cell.angle_beta   90.00
_cell.angle_gamma   90.00
#
_symmetry.space_group_name_H-M   'P 1'
#
loop_
_entity.id
_entity.type
_entity.pdbx_description
1 polymer ?
#
loop_
_entity_poly.entity_id
_entity_poly.type
_entity_poly.pdbx_seq_one_letter_code
_entity_poly.pdbx_strand_id
1 'polypeptide(L)'
;MCILRRHTDISQSVSNGLIAVKFGSFTYATTEKVRRSAYSCLDAQFYDDETVTVVLKDTVGREGRDRLLVQLPLSSVYNGEDAAEYQFTGAYSTRLDEQCSAIPTRTMHFEKHWRLLESMKAQYVAGNGFRKVSCVLSSNLRHVRVFEMDIDDEWELDESSDEEEEASNKPVKIKEEVLSESEAENQQARAAAAAPDVVIKVEKLDPELDS
;
A
#
# COMPACT_ATOMS: atom_id res chain seq x y z
N MET A 1 -15.65 -2.12 -1.51
CA MET A 1 -16.27 -1.35 -2.61
C MET A 1 -17.49 -2.14 -3.08
N CYS A 2 -18.61 -1.50 -3.43
CA CYS A 2 -19.78 -2.19 -3.95
C CYS A 2 -20.15 -1.62 -5.33
N ILE A 3 -20.60 -2.49 -6.22
CA ILE A 3 -21.07 -2.13 -7.57
C ILE A 3 -22.54 -2.54 -7.65
N LEU A 4 -23.40 -1.56 -7.93
CA LEU A 4 -24.82 -1.75 -8.20
C LEU A 4 -25.06 -1.49 -9.68
N ARG A 5 -25.71 -2.44 -10.36
CA ARG A 5 -26.17 -2.28 -11.75
C ARG A 5 -27.65 -2.62 -11.87
N ARG A 6 -28.34 -1.89 -12.73
CA ARG A 6 -29.73 -2.11 -13.11
C ARG A 6 -29.86 -2.03 -14.61
N HIS A 7 -30.83 -2.75 -15.15
CA HIS A 7 -31.18 -2.60 -16.56
C HIS A 7 -31.73 -1.19 -16.82
N THR A 8 -31.51 -0.65 -18.02
CA THR A 8 -31.97 0.68 -18.42
C THR A 8 -33.50 0.73 -18.58
N ASP A 9 -34.08 -0.36 -19.07
CA ASP A 9 -35.52 -0.63 -18.98
C ASP A 9 -35.89 -1.09 -17.56
N ILE A 10 -36.80 -0.34 -16.92
CA ILE A 10 -37.25 -0.52 -15.53
C ILE A 10 -38.00 -1.84 -15.34
N SER A 11 -38.58 -2.37 -16.41
CA SER A 11 -39.34 -3.63 -16.38
C SER A 11 -38.45 -4.87 -16.40
N GLN A 12 -37.17 -4.71 -16.76
CA GLN A 12 -36.22 -5.81 -16.87
C GLN A 12 -35.29 -5.88 -15.67
N SER A 13 -34.94 -7.10 -15.28
CA SER A 13 -33.93 -7.38 -14.25
C SER A 13 -32.60 -7.73 -14.90
N VAL A 14 -31.52 -7.57 -14.14
CA VAL A 14 -30.17 -7.98 -14.53
C VAL A 14 -29.59 -8.89 -13.45
N SER A 15 -28.85 -9.92 -13.86
CA SER A 15 -28.11 -10.78 -12.93
C SER A 15 -27.01 -9.99 -12.21
N ASN A 16 -26.62 -10.44 -11.01
CA ASN A 16 -25.56 -9.81 -10.22
C ASN A 16 -25.77 -8.29 -10.07
N GLY A 17 -27.02 -7.91 -9.78
CA GLY A 17 -27.43 -6.51 -9.64
C GLY A 17 -26.65 -5.78 -8.56
N LEU A 18 -26.21 -6.49 -7.51
CA LEU A 18 -25.35 -5.96 -6.46
C LEU A 18 -24.20 -6.94 -6.19
N ILE A 19 -22.98 -6.43 -6.18
CA ILE A 19 -21.78 -7.20 -5.83
C ILE A 19 -20.78 -6.33 -5.05
N ALA A 20 -20.16 -6.89 -4.02
CA ALA A 20 -19.05 -6.27 -3.32
C ALA A 20 -17.72 -6.83 -3.85
N VAL A 21 -16.71 -5.98 -3.91
CA VAL A 21 -15.34 -6.33 -4.29
C VAL A 21 -14.43 -6.17 -3.10
N LYS A 22 -13.72 -7.25 -2.78
CA LYS A 22 -12.62 -7.30 -1.82
C LYS A 22 -11.31 -7.45 -2.58
N PHE A 23 -10.36 -6.57 -2.31
CA PHE A 23 -9.03 -6.62 -2.89
C PHE A 23 -8.16 -7.55 -2.04
N GLY A 24 -7.77 -8.69 -2.61
CA GLY A 24 -7.06 -9.76 -1.89
C GLY A 24 -5.56 -9.57 -1.92
N SER A 25 -4.95 -9.61 -3.11
CA SER A 25 -3.50 -9.44 -3.27
C SER A 25 -3.12 -8.70 -4.54
N PHE A 26 -1.94 -8.11 -4.51
CA PHE A 26 -1.30 -7.42 -5.63
C PHE A 26 0.09 -8.03 -5.85
N THR A 27 0.39 -8.43 -7.08
CA THR A 27 1.68 -8.99 -7.50
C THR A 27 1.97 -8.50 -8.92
N TYR A 28 3.22 -8.48 -9.33
CA TYR A 28 3.56 -8.41 -10.76
C TYR A 28 4.10 -9.77 -11.19
N ALA A 29 3.88 -10.16 -12.45
CA ALA A 29 4.43 -11.43 -12.96
C ALA A 29 5.98 -11.44 -12.97
N THR A 30 6.59 -10.26 -12.95
CA THR A 30 8.05 -10.05 -12.92
C THR A 30 8.67 -10.14 -11.54
N THR A 31 7.86 -10.05 -10.47
CA THR A 31 8.32 -10.08 -9.07
C THR A 31 7.67 -11.24 -8.33
N GLU A 32 8.45 -12.00 -7.57
CA GLU A 32 7.91 -13.04 -6.69
C GLU A 32 7.23 -12.45 -5.44
N LYS A 33 7.35 -11.13 -5.22
CA LYS A 33 6.79 -10.44 -4.05
C LYS A 33 5.29 -10.24 -4.20
N VAL A 34 4.52 -10.90 -3.33
CA VAL A 34 3.05 -10.76 -3.26
C VAL A 34 2.65 -9.85 -2.10
N ARG A 35 2.01 -8.72 -2.42
CA ARG A 35 1.47 -7.79 -1.42
C ARG A 35 0.07 -8.19 -0.99
N ARG A 36 -0.09 -8.59 0.28
CA ARG A 36 -1.38 -8.88 0.92
C ARG A 36 -1.57 -7.95 2.10
N SER A 37 -2.69 -7.25 2.13
CA SER A 37 -3.06 -6.35 3.21
C SER A 37 -4.59 -6.19 3.27
N ALA A 38 -5.07 -5.45 4.27
CA ALA A 38 -6.40 -4.89 4.26
C ALA A 38 -6.38 -3.55 3.50
N TYR A 39 -7.19 -3.48 2.46
CA TYR A 39 -7.31 -2.30 1.60
C TYR A 39 -8.67 -1.64 1.79
N SER A 40 -8.67 -0.31 1.91
CA SER A 40 -9.86 0.52 1.90
C SER A 40 -9.98 1.24 0.56
N CYS A 41 -11.19 1.30 0.01
CA CYS A 41 -11.46 2.03 -1.23
C CYS A 41 -11.67 3.51 -0.90
N LEU A 42 -10.88 4.39 -1.52
CA LEU A 42 -10.99 5.83 -1.32
C LEU A 42 -11.85 6.49 -2.39
N ASP A 43 -11.63 6.12 -3.64
CA ASP A 43 -12.38 6.64 -4.79
C ASP A 43 -12.38 5.62 -5.93
N ALA A 44 -13.38 5.70 -6.80
CA ALA A 44 -13.52 4.83 -7.95
C ALA A 44 -14.29 5.54 -9.08
N GLN A 45 -13.81 5.41 -10.31
CA GLN A 45 -14.47 5.96 -11.49
C GLN A 45 -14.34 4.99 -12.67
N PHE A 46 -15.37 4.93 -13.51
CA PHE A 46 -15.30 4.20 -14.78
C PHE A 46 -14.20 4.78 -15.66
N TYR A 47 -13.34 3.90 -16.15
CA TYR A 47 -12.35 4.22 -17.16
C TYR A 47 -12.96 4.05 -18.56
N ASP A 48 -13.57 2.89 -18.78
CA ASP A 48 -14.38 2.54 -19.95
C ASP A 48 -15.52 1.60 -19.52
N ASP A 49 -16.24 1.03 -20.49
CA ASP A 49 -17.40 0.17 -20.25
C ASP A 49 -17.04 -1.16 -19.56
N GLU A 50 -15.76 -1.56 -19.59
CA GLU A 50 -15.28 -2.84 -19.07
C GLU A 50 -14.32 -2.70 -17.89
N THR A 51 -13.89 -1.47 -17.56
CA THR A 51 -12.84 -1.23 -16.57
C THR A 51 -13.18 -0.07 -15.64
N VAL A 52 -12.95 -0.27 -14.34
CA VAL A 52 -13.08 0.78 -13.33
C VAL A 52 -11.71 1.10 -12.74
N THR A 53 -11.31 2.37 -12.75
CA THR A 53 -10.11 2.83 -12.06
C THR A 53 -10.43 3.08 -10.58
N VAL A 54 -9.64 2.51 -9.69
CA VAL A 54 -9.86 2.55 -8.23
C VAL A 54 -8.62 3.03 -7.51
N VAL A 55 -8.80 3.94 -6.54
CA VAL A 55 -7.75 4.33 -5.58
C VAL A 55 -7.98 3.59 -4.27
N LEU A 56 -6.98 2.83 -3.87
CA LEU A 56 -6.99 2.09 -2.61
C LEU A 56 -6.01 2.69 -1.61
N LYS A 57 -6.36 2.59 -0.34
CA LYS A 57 -5.48 2.84 0.79
C LYS A 57 -5.19 1.54 1.51
N ASP A 58 -3.92 1.20 1.61
CA ASP A 58 -3.43 0.14 2.48
C ASP A 58 -3.57 0.59 3.94
N THR A 59 -4.28 -0.17 4.77
CA THR A 59 -4.52 0.20 6.17
C THR A 59 -3.31 0.02 7.07
N VAL A 60 -2.36 -0.85 6.68
CA VAL A 60 -1.13 -1.11 7.45
C VAL A 60 0.12 -0.57 6.76
N GLY A 61 -0.02 -0.03 5.55
CA GLY A 61 1.07 0.57 4.80
C GLY A 61 1.67 1.79 5.49
N ARG A 62 2.98 1.97 5.37
CA ARG A 62 3.68 3.17 5.86
C ARG A 62 3.28 4.41 5.07
N GLU A 63 3.34 5.56 5.72
CA GLU A 63 3.02 6.85 5.10
C GLU A 63 3.91 7.07 3.86
N GLY A 64 3.27 7.31 2.71
CA GLY A 64 3.96 7.50 1.43
C GLY A 64 4.06 6.26 0.54
N ARG A 65 3.77 5.06 1.06
CA ARG A 65 3.59 3.81 0.27
C ARG A 65 2.26 3.12 0.56
N ASP A 66 1.29 3.88 1.06
CA ASP A 66 -0.02 3.42 1.52
C ASP A 66 -1.14 3.66 0.50
N ARG A 67 -0.81 4.01 -0.75
CA ARG A 67 -1.79 4.28 -1.82
C ARG A 67 -1.51 3.44 -3.06
N LEU A 68 -2.57 2.89 -3.64
CA LEU A 68 -2.51 2.09 -4.86
C LEU A 68 -3.51 2.64 -5.88
N LEU A 69 -3.11 2.64 -7.15
CA LEU A 69 -3.97 2.84 -8.30
C LEU A 69 -4.20 1.49 -8.96
N VAL A 70 -5.45 1.11 -9.21
CA VAL A 70 -5.81 -0.23 -9.69
C VAL A 70 -6.83 -0.12 -10.83
N GLN A 71 -6.60 -0.83 -11.93
CA GLN A 71 -7.64 -1.07 -12.95
C GLN A 71 -8.39 -2.35 -12.61
N LEU A 72 -9.68 -2.23 -12.33
CA LEU A 72 -10.59 -3.33 -12.02
C LEU A 72 -11.32 -3.78 -13.30
N PRO A 73 -10.98 -4.95 -13.89
CA PRO A 73 -11.71 -5.48 -15.03
C PRO A 73 -13.07 -6.04 -14.60
N LEU A 74 -14.14 -5.49 -15.16
CA LEU A 74 -15.53 -5.90 -14.90
C LEU A 74 -15.83 -7.29 -15.47
N SER A 75 -15.11 -7.72 -16.51
CA SER A 75 -15.19 -9.09 -17.04
C SER A 75 -14.81 -10.12 -15.98
N SER A 76 -13.82 -9.82 -15.14
CA SER A 76 -13.44 -10.69 -14.01
C SER A 76 -14.40 -10.57 -12.83
N VAL A 77 -15.04 -9.41 -12.62
CA VAL A 77 -16.05 -9.23 -11.56
C VAL A 77 -17.32 -10.02 -11.88
N TYR A 78 -17.76 -9.95 -13.13
CA TYR A 78 -18.98 -10.58 -13.63
C TYR A 78 -18.71 -11.85 -14.44
N ASN A 79 -17.67 -12.62 -14.08
CA ASN A 79 -17.39 -13.89 -14.75
C ASN A 79 -18.62 -14.79 -14.68
N GLY A 80 -19.06 -15.30 -15.83
CA GLY A 80 -20.26 -16.12 -15.97
C GLY A 80 -20.14 -17.49 -15.31
N GLU A 81 -18.92 -18.00 -15.13
CA GLU A 81 -18.66 -19.35 -14.58
C GLU A 81 -19.11 -19.47 -13.12
N ASP A 82 -18.88 -18.43 -12.31
CA ASP A 82 -19.22 -18.37 -10.89
C ASP A 82 -20.31 -17.33 -10.58
N ALA A 83 -20.94 -16.74 -11.60
CA ALA A 83 -21.98 -15.71 -11.44
C ALA A 83 -23.17 -16.18 -10.57
N ALA A 84 -23.47 -17.48 -10.56
CA ALA A 84 -24.54 -18.06 -9.75
C ALA A 84 -24.23 -18.05 -8.24
N GLU A 85 -22.95 -18.08 -7.86
CA GLU A 85 -22.50 -18.09 -6.46
C GLU A 85 -22.59 -16.69 -5.82
N TYR A 86 -22.42 -15.65 -6.64
CA TYR A 86 -22.43 -14.26 -6.20
C TYR A 86 -23.79 -13.59 -6.44
N GLN A 87 -24.85 -14.16 -5.85
CA GLN A 87 -26.19 -13.58 -5.87
C GLN A 87 -26.53 -12.87 -4.57
N PHE A 88 -27.16 -11.70 -4.70
CA PHE A 88 -27.64 -10.95 -3.54
C PHE A 88 -28.87 -11.61 -2.95
N THR A 89 -28.78 -11.99 -1.68
CA THR A 89 -29.86 -12.70 -0.95
C THR A 89 -30.71 -11.77 -0.08
N GLY A 90 -30.33 -10.49 0.01
CA GLY A 90 -31.05 -9.48 0.77
C GLY A 90 -32.21 -8.84 0.02
N ALA A 91 -32.73 -7.74 0.55
CA ALA A 91 -33.84 -7.00 -0.02
C ALA A 91 -33.44 -5.58 -0.43
N TYR A 92 -33.76 -5.17 -1.65
CA TYR A 92 -33.52 -3.81 -2.13
C TYR A 92 -34.45 -2.75 -1.50
N SER A 93 -35.45 -3.17 -0.71
CA SER A 93 -36.37 -2.28 0.01
C SER A 93 -35.81 -1.77 1.34
N THR A 94 -34.80 -2.45 1.90
CA THR A 94 -34.10 -2.03 3.11
C THR A 94 -32.76 -1.42 2.74
N ARG A 95 -32.15 -0.68 3.67
CA ARG A 95 -30.84 -0.08 3.40
C ARG A 95 -29.77 -1.17 3.27
N LEU A 96 -28.82 -0.98 2.36
CA LEU A 96 -27.78 -1.98 2.09
C LEU A 96 -26.77 -2.12 3.24
N ASP A 97 -26.52 -1.06 4.01
CA ASP A 97 -25.58 -1.07 5.12
C ASP A 97 -26.08 -1.85 6.34
N GLU A 98 -27.38 -2.12 6.44
CA GLU A 98 -27.97 -2.96 7.49
C GLU A 98 -27.86 -4.46 7.18
N GLN A 99 -27.50 -4.82 5.95
CA GLN A 99 -27.52 -6.20 5.44
C GLN A 99 -26.19 -6.59 4.77
N CYS A 100 -25.07 -6.11 5.30
CA CYS A 100 -23.72 -6.37 4.79
C CYS A 100 -23.41 -7.86 4.59
N SER A 101 -23.92 -8.74 5.45
CA SER A 101 -23.72 -10.20 5.34
C SER A 101 -24.46 -10.83 4.15
N ALA A 102 -25.51 -10.19 3.63
CA ALA A 102 -26.27 -10.65 2.48
C ALA A 102 -25.65 -10.21 1.15
N ILE A 103 -24.68 -9.28 1.17
CA ILE A 103 -24.03 -8.76 -0.04
C ILE A 103 -22.93 -9.74 -0.49
N PRO A 104 -23.05 -10.34 -1.68
CA PRO A 104 -22.05 -11.28 -2.18
C PRO A 104 -20.74 -10.53 -2.42
N THR A 105 -19.65 -11.05 -1.87
CA THR A 105 -18.34 -10.40 -1.92
C THR A 105 -17.36 -11.23 -2.72
N ARG A 106 -16.93 -10.72 -3.87
CA ARG A 106 -15.92 -11.35 -4.71
C ARG A 106 -14.53 -10.88 -4.31
N THR A 107 -13.63 -11.83 -4.04
CA THR A 107 -12.24 -11.52 -3.72
C THR A 107 -11.41 -11.55 -5.00
N MET A 108 -10.73 -10.44 -5.30
CA MET A 108 -9.95 -10.25 -6.52
C MET A 108 -8.46 -10.21 -6.22
N HIS A 109 -7.68 -10.85 -7.08
CA HIS A 109 -6.21 -10.86 -7.05
C HIS A 109 -5.69 -10.21 -8.34
N PHE A 110 -4.76 -9.27 -8.21
CA PHE A 110 -4.29 -8.45 -9.33
C PHE A 110 -2.83 -8.77 -9.63
N GLU A 111 -2.59 -9.21 -10.86
CA GLU A 111 -1.26 -9.52 -11.38
C GLU A 111 -0.76 -8.47 -12.39
N LYS A 112 -1.69 -7.64 -12.90
CA LYS A 112 -1.47 -6.66 -13.97
C LYS A 112 -2.26 -5.38 -13.71
N HIS A 113 -1.87 -4.30 -14.38
CA HIS A 113 -2.58 -3.02 -14.44
C HIS A 113 -2.94 -2.42 -13.06
N TRP A 114 -1.98 -2.49 -12.13
CA TRP A 114 -2.03 -1.75 -10.87
C TRP A 114 -0.68 -1.08 -10.65
N ARG A 115 -0.63 -0.06 -9.78
CA ARG A 115 0.59 0.67 -9.43
C ARG A 115 0.57 1.14 -7.99
N LEU A 116 1.68 0.95 -7.28
CA LEU A 116 1.90 1.61 -5.99
C LEU A 116 2.22 3.10 -6.23
N LEU A 117 1.52 3.99 -5.52
CA LEU A 117 1.71 5.42 -5.64
C LEU A 117 2.68 5.93 -4.57
N GLU A 118 3.96 5.96 -4.93
CA GLU A 118 5.02 6.39 -4.02
C GLU A 118 5.02 7.90 -3.76
N SER A 119 5.21 8.27 -2.50
CA SER A 119 5.23 9.65 -2.03
C SER A 119 3.99 10.45 -2.46
N MET A 120 2.84 9.78 -2.60
CA MET A 120 1.59 10.40 -3.01
C MET A 120 0.47 10.08 -2.04
N LYS A 121 -0.10 11.11 -1.41
CA LYS A 121 -1.32 11.01 -0.61
C LYS A 121 -2.56 11.05 -1.51
N ALA A 122 -2.66 10.11 -2.45
CA ALA A 122 -3.77 10.00 -3.38
C ALA A 122 -5.11 9.86 -2.66
N GLN A 123 -6.14 10.53 -3.17
CA GLN A 123 -7.49 10.51 -2.60
C GLN A 123 -8.56 10.33 -3.67
N TYR A 124 -8.45 11.06 -4.78
CA TYR A 124 -9.45 11.06 -5.85
C TYR A 124 -8.84 10.66 -7.19
N VAL A 125 -9.66 10.13 -8.09
CA VAL A 125 -9.25 9.71 -9.43
C VAL A 125 -10.21 10.21 -10.51
N ALA A 126 -9.63 10.57 -11.65
CA ALA A 126 -10.32 10.91 -12.87
C ALA A 126 -9.73 10.09 -14.03
N GLY A 127 -10.47 9.11 -14.55
CA GLY A 127 -10.06 8.25 -15.67
C GLY A 127 -10.66 8.68 -17.00
N ASN A 128 -9.94 8.43 -18.10
CA ASN A 128 -10.43 8.58 -19.46
C ASN A 128 -9.96 7.43 -20.34
N GLY A 129 -10.83 6.43 -20.53
CA GLY A 129 -10.53 5.25 -21.35
C GLY A 129 -10.51 5.50 -22.85
N PHE A 130 -11.05 6.63 -23.33
CA PHE A 130 -10.94 7.02 -24.74
C PHE A 130 -9.55 7.57 -25.07
N ARG A 131 -8.97 8.37 -24.17
CA ARG A 131 -7.63 8.97 -24.32
C ARG A 131 -6.52 8.15 -23.69
N LYS A 132 -6.85 7.04 -23.03
CA LYS A 132 -5.93 6.16 -22.31
C LYS A 132 -5.12 6.83 -21.20
N VAL A 133 -5.74 7.79 -20.50
CA VAL A 133 -5.09 8.55 -19.42
C VAL A 133 -5.92 8.53 -18.15
N SER A 134 -5.25 8.61 -16.99
CA SER A 134 -5.87 8.80 -15.68
C SER A 134 -5.15 9.89 -14.90
N CYS A 135 -5.90 10.67 -14.14
CA CYS A 135 -5.41 11.75 -13.29
C CYS A 135 -5.75 11.41 -11.84
N VAL A 136 -4.77 11.49 -10.96
CA VAL A 136 -4.95 11.25 -9.52
C VAL A 136 -4.70 12.55 -8.78
N LEU A 137 -5.65 12.91 -7.92
CA LEU A 137 -5.59 14.10 -7.06
C LEU A 137 -5.33 13.68 -5.61
N SER A 138 -4.39 14.36 -4.97
CA SER A 138 -4.07 14.17 -3.56
C SER A 138 -5.16 14.69 -2.62
N SER A 139 -5.12 14.23 -1.36
CA SER A 139 -6.02 14.70 -0.29
C SER A 139 -5.91 16.20 0.02
N ASN A 140 -4.78 16.84 -0.28
CA ASN A 140 -4.61 18.29 -0.11
C ASN A 140 -5.17 19.12 -1.29
N LEU A 141 -5.76 18.48 -2.29
CA LEU A 141 -6.38 19.10 -3.48
C LEU A 141 -5.43 19.97 -4.31
N ARG A 142 -4.11 19.81 -4.17
CA ARG A 142 -3.10 20.66 -4.82
C ARG A 142 -2.02 19.88 -5.58
N HIS A 143 -1.86 18.59 -5.29
CA HIS A 143 -0.88 17.75 -5.97
C HIS A 143 -1.62 16.76 -6.89
N VAL A 144 -1.35 16.90 -8.18
CA VAL A 144 -1.93 16.08 -9.23
C VAL A 144 -0.81 15.29 -9.90
N ARG A 145 -1.07 14.02 -10.19
CA ARG A 145 -0.25 13.21 -11.10
C ARG A 145 -1.13 12.67 -12.22
N VAL A 146 -0.64 12.73 -13.45
CA VAL A 146 -1.30 12.19 -14.64
C VAL A 146 -0.51 10.97 -15.10
N PHE A 147 -1.22 9.90 -15.40
CA PHE A 147 -0.69 8.61 -15.82
C PHE A 147 -1.25 8.30 -17.20
N GLU A 148 -0.35 7.94 -18.11
CA GLU A 148 -0.71 7.19 -19.31
C GLU A 148 -0.91 5.73 -18.89
N MET A 149 -2.01 5.11 -19.31
CA MET A 149 -2.47 3.82 -18.75
C MET A 149 -2.15 2.62 -19.65
N ASP A 150 -1.72 2.86 -20.90
CA ASP A 150 -1.40 1.85 -21.91
C ASP A 150 0.11 1.63 -22.09
N ILE A 151 0.94 2.39 -21.37
CA ILE A 151 2.40 2.27 -21.37
C ILE A 151 2.85 1.88 -19.95
N ASP A 152 3.65 0.83 -19.85
CA ASP A 152 4.36 0.50 -18.62
C ASP A 152 5.48 1.53 -18.41
N ASP A 153 5.61 2.04 -17.18
CA ASP A 153 6.62 3.05 -16.88
C ASP A 153 8.02 2.47 -17.15
N GLU A 154 8.83 3.17 -17.94
CA GLU A 154 10.19 2.73 -18.30
C GLU A 154 11.15 2.74 -17.09
N TRP A 155 10.72 3.34 -15.97
CA TRP A 155 11.44 3.32 -14.71
C TRP A 155 11.15 2.00 -13.99
N GLU A 156 12.16 1.12 -13.97
CA GLU A 156 12.15 -0.07 -13.13
C GLU A 156 11.73 0.33 -11.71
N LEU A 157 10.73 -0.37 -11.16
CA LEU A 157 10.33 -0.20 -9.77
C LEU A 157 11.57 -0.49 -8.90
N ASP A 158 12.09 0.53 -8.21
CA ASP A 158 13.18 0.38 -7.25
C ASP A 158 12.66 -0.46 -6.06
N GLU A 159 12.67 -1.79 -6.22
CA GLU A 159 12.25 -2.75 -5.19
C GLU A 159 13.24 -2.85 -4.01
N SER A 160 14.35 -2.11 -4.07
CA SER A 160 15.49 -2.17 -3.13
C SER A 160 15.17 -1.65 -1.72
N SER A 161 14.11 -0.86 -1.56
CA SER A 161 13.83 -0.22 -0.26
C SER A 161 13.06 -1.11 0.72
N ASP A 162 12.55 -2.27 0.30
CA ASP A 162 11.88 -3.21 1.22
C ASP A 162 12.87 -4.16 1.91
N GLU A 163 14.10 -4.30 1.40
CA GLU A 163 15.11 -5.26 1.91
C GLU A 163 16.02 -4.68 3.01
N GLU A 164 16.20 -3.36 3.07
CA GLU A 164 17.13 -2.75 4.03
C GLU A 164 16.57 -2.65 5.46
N GLU A 165 15.26 -2.80 5.69
CA GLU A 165 14.66 -2.53 7.00
C GLU A 165 14.20 -3.74 7.82
N GLU A 166 14.05 -4.94 7.24
CA GLU A 166 13.80 -6.16 8.05
C GLU A 166 15.03 -6.60 8.85
N ALA A 167 16.23 -6.12 8.50
CA ALA A 167 17.47 -6.43 9.22
C ALA A 167 17.60 -5.71 10.57
N SER A 168 16.77 -4.68 10.86
CA SER A 168 16.87 -3.88 12.09
C SER A 168 16.30 -4.58 13.34
N ASN A 169 15.61 -5.71 13.18
CA ASN A 169 15.03 -6.49 14.30
C ASN A 169 15.84 -7.76 14.66
N LYS A 170 17.17 -7.69 14.62
CA LYS A 170 18.02 -8.71 15.28
C LYS A 170 18.78 -8.07 16.45
N PRO A 171 18.65 -8.59 17.68
CA PRO A 171 19.47 -8.13 18.79
C PRO A 171 20.94 -8.44 18.48
N VAL A 172 21.78 -7.42 18.52
CA VAL A 172 23.24 -7.51 18.38
C VAL A 172 23.76 -8.47 19.45
N LYS A 173 24.07 -9.71 19.07
CA LYS A 173 24.91 -10.60 19.86
C LYS A 173 26.34 -10.08 19.75
N ILE A 174 26.77 -9.33 20.76
CA ILE A 174 28.17 -9.00 20.97
C ILE A 174 28.91 -10.34 21.12
N LYS A 175 29.71 -10.70 20.10
CA LYS A 175 30.72 -11.75 20.22
C LYS A 175 32.00 -11.06 20.68
N GLU A 176 32.36 -11.32 21.93
CA GLU A 176 33.69 -11.07 22.47
C GLU A 176 34.67 -12.00 21.73
N GLU A 177 35.47 -11.45 20.83
CA GLU A 177 36.60 -12.19 20.26
C GLU A 177 37.81 -12.06 21.18
N VAL A 178 38.12 -13.18 21.82
CA VAL A 178 39.37 -13.44 22.53
C VAL A 178 40.46 -13.63 21.48
N LEU A 179 41.36 -12.67 21.34
CA LEU A 179 42.64 -12.84 20.66
C LEU A 179 43.75 -12.88 21.72
N SER A 180 44.19 -14.10 21.99
CA SER A 180 45.39 -14.43 22.73
C SER A 180 46.62 -14.30 21.83
N GLU A 181 47.70 -13.69 22.33
CA GLU A 181 49.06 -14.14 22.04
C GLU A 181 50.07 -13.69 23.15
N SER A 182 50.82 -14.70 23.59
CA SER A 182 52.06 -14.86 24.37
C SER A 182 53.13 -13.75 24.24
N GLU A 183 54.14 -13.53 25.11
CA GLU A 183 54.78 -14.27 26.23
C GLU A 183 55.73 -13.30 26.99
N ALA A 184 56.01 -13.60 28.27
CA ALA A 184 57.23 -13.36 29.10
C ALA A 184 58.10 -12.07 28.87
N GLU A 185 58.54 -11.29 29.86
CA GLU A 185 59.15 -11.68 31.13
C GLU A 185 59.44 -10.43 32.01
N ASN A 186 59.50 -10.64 33.32
CA ASN A 186 60.29 -9.91 34.33
C ASN A 186 59.76 -8.66 35.08
N GLN A 187 59.31 -8.94 36.32
CA GLN A 187 59.70 -8.33 37.60
C GLN A 187 59.44 -6.83 37.93
N GLN A 188 58.57 -6.68 38.95
CA GLN A 188 58.81 -5.95 40.21
C GLN A 188 58.33 -4.50 40.36
N ALA A 189 57.22 -4.39 41.10
CA ALA A 189 56.93 -3.43 42.18
C ALA A 189 56.90 -1.90 41.90
N ARG A 190 55.75 -1.33 42.32
CA ARG A 190 55.60 -0.10 43.13
C ARG A 190 55.05 1.16 42.43
N ALA A 191 53.88 1.56 42.92
CA ALA A 191 53.37 2.93 43.17
C ALA A 191 53.10 3.93 42.02
N ALA A 192 51.85 4.40 42.05
CA ALA A 192 51.39 5.79 41.91
C ALA A 192 51.41 6.51 40.54
N ALA A 193 50.24 7.13 40.27
CA ALA A 193 49.98 8.32 39.47
C ALA A 193 50.05 8.22 37.93
N ALA A 194 48.91 8.44 37.27
CA ALA A 194 48.70 9.54 36.32
C ALA A 194 47.31 9.42 35.64
N ALA A 195 46.58 10.53 35.57
CA ALA A 195 45.42 10.72 34.69
C ALA A 195 45.87 10.79 33.21
N PRO A 196 44.95 10.74 32.21
CA PRO A 196 44.42 12.02 31.73
C PRO A 196 42.94 12.02 31.26
N ASP A 197 42.41 13.24 31.24
CA ASP A 197 41.14 13.72 30.70
C ASP A 197 40.86 13.36 29.23
N VAL A 198 39.57 13.14 28.89
CA VAL A 198 38.99 13.61 27.61
C VAL A 198 37.53 14.06 27.80
N VAL A 199 37.41 15.38 27.99
CA VAL A 199 36.41 16.34 27.49
C VAL A 199 35.09 15.80 26.89
N ILE A 200 33.98 16.02 27.61
CA ILE A 200 32.61 15.98 27.08
C ILE A 200 32.23 17.41 26.64
N LYS A 201 31.92 17.59 25.35
CA LYS A 201 31.43 18.85 24.80
C LYS A 201 29.90 18.85 24.87
N VAL A 202 29.33 19.57 25.83
CA VAL A 202 27.89 19.89 25.90
C VAL A 202 27.73 21.35 25.53
N GLU A 203 27.13 21.63 24.37
CA GLU A 203 26.71 22.97 24.01
C GLU A 203 25.29 23.18 24.54
N LYS A 204 25.15 24.18 25.41
CA LYS A 204 23.96 24.49 26.20
C LYS A 204 23.22 25.65 25.54
N LEU A 205 21.90 25.51 25.41
CA LEU A 205 20.99 26.60 25.05
C LEU A 205 21.04 27.72 26.10
N ASP A 206 21.12 28.97 25.63
CA ASP A 206 20.87 30.15 26.46
C ASP A 206 19.38 30.53 26.45
N PRO A 207 18.80 30.86 27.62
CA PRO A 207 17.56 31.61 27.72
C PRO A 207 17.86 33.03 28.22
N GLU A 208 17.43 34.07 27.50
CA GLU A 208 17.23 35.39 28.12
C GLU A 208 15.87 35.98 27.72
N LEU A 209 15.22 36.50 28.77
CA LEU A 209 13.92 37.15 28.87
C LEU A 209 14.07 38.67 28.78
N ASP A 210 13.02 39.29 28.23
CA ASP A 210 12.46 40.63 28.48
C ASP A 210 13.35 41.89 28.47
N SER A 211 13.04 42.77 27.52
CA SER A 211 12.55 44.14 27.77
C SER A 211 11.73 44.65 26.60
#